data_AF-A0A0D3HDF8-F1
#
_entry.id   AF-A0A0D3HDF8-F1
#
_cell.length_a   1.000
_cell.length_b   1.000
_cell.length_c   1.000
_cell.angle_alpha   90.00
_cell.angle_beta   90.00
_cell.angle_gamma   90.00
#
_symmetry.space_group_name_H-M   'P 1'
#
loop_
_entity.id
_entity.type
_entity.pdbx_description
1 polymer ?
#
loop_
_entity_poly.entity_id
_entity_poly.type
_entity_poly.pdbx_seq_one_letter_code
_entity_poly.pdbx_strand_id
1 'polypeptide(L)'
;MCLSIDGERKIQITPRTVKLVMGTPLGGHYIVIPPNKVVRSVHDRITQELGIARNGRISAKMLIEVIKNQKDDPTAVRFLVMVLMSKLLLPTTDFYIPKSDVWVAADLDWVAAIDWSKAVFQALSDTIRCWRQNPTSSITSCIVFLVVLYIS
;
A
#
# COMPACT_ATOMS: atom_id res chain seq x y z
N MET A 1 8.35 -13.73 10.21
CA MET A 1 8.67 -14.49 8.99
C MET A 1 10.17 -14.67 8.95
N CYS A 2 10.69 -15.76 8.37
CA CYS A 2 12.14 -15.95 8.22
C CYS A 2 12.49 -16.11 6.74
N LEU A 3 13.49 -15.37 6.26
CA LEU A 3 14.14 -15.60 4.97
C LEU A 3 15.48 -16.29 5.19
N SER A 4 15.75 -17.37 4.44
CA SER A 4 17.05 -18.02 4.41
C SER A 4 17.85 -17.48 3.23
N ILE A 5 19.09 -17.08 3.44
CA ILE A 5 19.98 -16.58 2.37
C ILE A 5 20.78 -17.74 1.77
N ASP A 6 21.43 -18.55 2.60
CA ASP A 6 22.30 -19.66 2.18
C ASP A 6 22.24 -20.89 3.11
N GLY A 7 21.08 -21.14 3.73
CA GLY A 7 20.83 -22.28 4.61
C GLY A 7 21.26 -22.06 6.06
N GLU A 8 22.42 -21.45 6.27
CA GLU A 8 22.97 -21.07 7.58
C GLU A 8 22.47 -19.69 8.01
N ARG A 9 22.51 -18.69 7.11
CA ARG A 9 22.08 -17.32 7.43
C ARG A 9 20.59 -17.15 7.24
N LYS A 10 19.93 -16.75 8.33
CA LYS A 10 18.48 -16.55 8.42
C LYS A 10 18.17 -15.13 8.90
N ILE A 11 17.43 -14.37 8.09
CA ILE A 11 16.91 -13.06 8.48
C ILE A 11 15.50 -13.22 9.03
N GLN A 12 15.32 -12.86 10.30
CA GLN A 12 13.99 -12.71 10.89
C GLN A 12 13.38 -11.38 10.45
N ILE A 13 12.36 -11.48 9.60
CA ILE A 13 11.52 -10.35 9.23
C ILE A 13 10.42 -10.22 10.27
N THR A 14 10.39 -9.05 10.91
CA THR A 14 9.37 -8.60 11.86
C THR A 14 8.90 -7.20 11.48
N PRO A 15 7.78 -6.70 12.02
CA PRO A 15 7.41 -5.29 11.86
C PRO A 15 8.51 -4.32 12.29
N ARG A 16 9.31 -4.65 13.31
CA ARG A 16 10.48 -3.85 13.71
C ARG A 16 11.55 -3.81 12.61
N THR A 17 11.78 -4.92 11.92
CA THR A 17 12.69 -4.95 10.76
C THR A 17 12.19 -4.01 9.66
N VAL A 18 10.87 -4.00 9.39
CA VAL A 18 10.25 -3.08 8.43
C VAL A 18 10.43 -1.62 8.86
N LYS A 19 10.24 -1.29 10.15
CA LYS A 19 10.50 0.04 10.70
C LYS A 19 11.93 0.49 10.41
N LEU A 20 12.91 -0.36 10.69
CA LEU A 20 14.33 -0.03 10.55
C LEU A 20 14.72 0.22 9.09
N VAL A 21 14.22 -0.60 8.17
CA VAL A 21 14.57 -0.50 6.74
C VAL A 21 13.80 0.60 6.03
N MET A 22 12.49 0.72 6.28
CA MET A 22 11.60 1.61 5.52
C MET A 22 11.30 2.94 6.22
N GLY A 23 11.71 3.10 7.49
CA GLY A 23 11.36 4.26 8.31
C GLY A 23 9.87 4.38 8.70
N THR A 24 9.01 3.49 8.20
CA THR A 24 7.55 3.53 8.38
C THR A 24 7.09 3.51 9.84
N PRO A 25 5.98 4.14 10.24
CA PRO A 25 5.47 4.07 11.61
C PRO A 25 5.31 2.63 12.15
N LEU A 26 5.58 2.43 13.44
CA LEU A 26 5.42 1.16 14.15
C LEU A 26 4.52 1.39 15.38
N GLY A 27 3.48 0.57 15.54
CA GLY A 27 2.38 0.82 16.47
C GLY A 27 1.28 1.67 15.83
N GLY A 28 0.13 1.76 16.49
CA GLY A 28 -1.07 2.44 15.97
C GLY A 28 -2.19 1.47 15.59
N HIS A 29 -3.03 1.87 14.65
CA HIS A 29 -4.19 1.11 14.22
C HIS A 29 -3.88 0.16 13.05
N TYR A 30 -4.64 -0.94 12.99
CA TYR A 30 -4.63 -1.84 11.84
C TYR A 30 -5.52 -1.29 10.72
N ILE A 31 -5.16 -1.62 9.47
CA ILE A 31 -6.03 -1.34 8.32
C ILE A 31 -7.26 -2.25 8.42
N VAL A 32 -8.43 -1.66 8.63
CA VAL A 32 -9.72 -2.36 8.66
C VAL A 32 -10.57 -1.83 7.53
N ILE A 33 -10.81 -2.66 6.51
CA ILE A 33 -11.63 -2.27 5.36
C ILE A 33 -13.13 -2.47 5.72
N PRO A 34 -13.96 -1.42 5.63
CA PRO A 34 -15.38 -1.51 5.95
C PRO A 34 -16.17 -2.24 4.84
N PRO A 35 -17.47 -2.50 5.04
CA PRO A 35 -18.29 -3.15 4.02
C PRO A 35 -18.25 -2.44 2.66
N ASN A 36 -18.33 -3.23 1.58
CA ASN A 36 -18.19 -2.77 0.19
C ASN A 36 -19.08 -1.57 -0.19
N LYS A 37 -20.25 -1.41 0.46
CA LYS A 37 -21.14 -0.26 0.23
C LYS A 37 -20.47 1.06 0.62
N VAL A 38 -19.77 1.09 1.76
CA VAL A 38 -19.06 2.28 2.27
C VAL A 38 -17.82 2.58 1.43
N VAL A 39 -17.06 1.54 1.10
CA VAL A 39 -15.88 1.67 0.21
C VAL A 39 -16.29 2.23 -1.14
N ARG A 40 -17.39 1.74 -1.73
CA ARG A 40 -17.92 2.22 -3.00
C ARG A 40 -18.36 3.68 -2.93
N SER A 41 -19.08 4.09 -1.88
CA SER A 41 -19.53 5.48 -1.77
C SER A 41 -18.37 6.46 -1.67
N VAL A 42 -17.31 6.12 -0.93
CA VAL A 42 -16.10 6.97 -0.85
C VAL A 42 -15.38 7.01 -2.20
N HIS A 43 -15.22 5.85 -2.85
CA HIS A 43 -14.63 5.79 -4.19
C HIS A 43 -15.41 6.64 -5.19
N ASP A 44 -16.74 6.55 -5.22
CA ASP A 44 -17.58 7.30 -6.16
C ASP A 44 -17.44 8.83 -5.94
N ARG A 45 -17.38 9.26 -4.68
CA ARG A 45 -17.10 10.66 -4.32
C ARG A 45 -15.74 11.12 -4.86
N ILE A 46 -14.67 10.35 -4.65
CA ILE A 46 -13.34 10.67 -5.16
C ILE A 46 -13.31 10.70 -6.70
N THR A 47 -13.98 9.76 -7.37
CA THR A 47 -14.06 9.78 -8.84
C THR A 47 -14.79 11.01 -9.36
N GLN A 48 -15.84 11.45 -8.67
CA GLN A 48 -16.57 12.67 -9.02
C GLN A 48 -15.70 13.92 -8.84
N GLU A 49 -14.95 14.02 -7.74
CA GLU A 49 -13.98 15.10 -7.50
C GLU A 49 -12.90 15.16 -8.58
N LEU A 50 -12.48 14.01 -9.11
CA LEU A 50 -11.51 13.89 -10.19
C LEU A 50 -12.12 14.08 -11.59
N GLY A 51 -13.42 14.33 -11.72
CA GLY A 51 -14.12 14.47 -13.01
C GLY A 51 -14.20 13.16 -13.81
N ILE A 52 -14.04 12.01 -13.17
CA ILE A 52 -14.08 10.69 -13.79
C ILE A 52 -15.55 10.24 -13.93
N ALA A 53 -15.87 9.62 -15.07
CA ALA A 53 -17.20 9.04 -15.29
C ALA A 53 -17.61 8.05 -14.19
N ARG A 54 -18.93 7.89 -13.97
CA ARG A 54 -19.47 6.91 -13.02
C ARG A 54 -18.89 5.52 -13.28
N ASN A 55 -18.49 4.83 -12.21
CA ASN A 55 -17.80 3.54 -12.23
C ASN A 55 -16.42 3.53 -12.90
N GLY A 56 -15.86 4.70 -13.22
CA GLY A 56 -14.50 4.81 -13.73
C GLY A 56 -13.48 4.33 -12.70
N ARG A 57 -12.30 3.96 -13.18
CA ARG A 57 -11.21 3.46 -12.35
C ARG A 57 -10.14 4.53 -12.20
N ILE A 58 -9.53 4.60 -11.03
CA ILE A 58 -8.45 5.53 -10.73
C ILE A 58 -7.13 4.85 -11.06
N SER A 59 -6.30 5.47 -11.90
CA SER A 59 -4.93 4.99 -12.16
C SER A 59 -3.91 5.86 -11.44
N ALA A 60 -2.74 5.28 -11.11
CA ALA A 60 -1.65 6.03 -10.50
C ALA A 60 -1.16 7.18 -11.40
N LYS A 61 -1.15 6.98 -12.73
CA LYS A 61 -0.77 8.01 -13.69
C LYS A 61 -1.68 9.24 -13.60
N MET A 62 -3.00 9.02 -13.54
CA MET A 62 -3.97 10.11 -13.40
C MET A 62 -3.75 10.90 -12.10
N LEU A 63 -3.55 10.20 -10.97
CA LEU A 63 -3.28 10.87 -9.70
C LEU A 63 -1.98 11.69 -9.73
N ILE A 64 -0.92 11.16 -10.36
CA ILE A 64 0.35 11.89 -10.52
C ILE A 64 0.16 13.17 -11.34
N GLU A 65 -0.65 13.13 -12.41
CA GLU A 65 -0.96 14.33 -13.20
C GLU A 65 -1.74 15.37 -12.39
N VAL A 66 -2.73 14.93 -11.61
CA VAL A 66 -3.50 15.81 -10.71
C VAL A 66 -2.58 16.49 -9.68
N ILE A 67 -1.72 15.72 -9.01
CA ILE A 67 -0.76 16.24 -8.01
C ILE A 67 0.18 17.28 -8.64
N LYS A 68 0.68 17.03 -9.85
CA LYS A 68 1.57 17.97 -10.56
C LYS A 68 0.89 19.31 -10.88
N ASN A 69 -0.42 19.28 -11.13
CA ASN A 69 -1.21 20.45 -11.46
C ASN A 69 -1.75 21.19 -10.22
N GLN A 70 -1.66 20.59 -9.03
CA GLN A 70 -2.19 21.11 -7.76
C GLN A 70 -1.07 21.31 -6.73
N LYS A 71 -0.03 22.08 -7.08
CA LYS A 71 1.20 22.20 -6.28
C LYS A 71 1.00 22.67 -4.82
N ASP A 72 -0.05 23.45 -4.56
CA ASP A 72 -0.29 24.07 -3.25
C ASP A 72 -1.62 23.63 -2.61
N ASP A 73 -2.23 22.53 -3.08
CA ASP A 73 -3.48 22.00 -2.51
C ASP A 73 -3.17 20.92 -1.46
N PRO A 74 -3.43 21.16 -0.16
CA PRO A 74 -3.27 20.14 0.89
C PRO A 74 -4.09 18.89 0.61
N THR A 75 -5.19 19.02 -0.13
CA THR A 75 -6.07 17.93 -0.52
C THR A 75 -5.43 16.98 -1.52
N ALA A 76 -4.39 17.41 -2.25
CA ALA A 76 -3.65 16.56 -3.19
C ALA A 76 -2.76 15.52 -2.47
N VAL A 77 -2.42 15.74 -1.20
CA VAL A 77 -1.60 14.81 -0.39
C VAL A 77 -2.26 13.43 -0.31
N ARG A 78 -3.59 13.36 -0.21
CA ARG A 78 -4.31 12.08 -0.19
C ARG A 78 -4.11 11.27 -1.47
N PHE A 79 -3.97 11.94 -2.63
CA PHE A 79 -3.70 11.27 -3.90
C PHE A 79 -2.27 10.73 -3.95
N LEU A 80 -1.31 11.47 -3.37
CA LEU A 80 0.05 10.96 -3.20
C LEU A 80 0.05 9.70 -2.33
N VAL A 81 -0.66 9.73 -1.21
CA VAL A 81 -0.82 8.56 -0.32
C VAL A 81 -1.43 7.37 -1.07
N MET A 82 -2.48 7.57 -1.88
CA MET A 82 -3.06 6.50 -2.71
C MET A 82 -2.04 5.87 -3.66
N VAL A 83 -1.18 6.68 -4.29
CA VAL A 83 -0.12 6.19 -5.18
C VAL A 83 0.93 5.41 -4.38
N LEU A 84 1.40 5.96 -3.26
CA LEU A 84 2.40 5.32 -2.41
C LEU A 84 1.89 3.99 -1.86
N MET A 85 0.65 3.93 -1.40
CA MET A 85 0.04 2.68 -0.94
C MET A 85 -0.01 1.64 -2.06
N SER A 86 -0.62 1.98 -3.19
CA SER A 86 -0.91 1.00 -4.26
C SER A 86 0.29 0.59 -5.11
N LYS A 87 1.39 1.35 -5.08
CA LYS A 87 2.58 1.10 -5.92
C LYS A 87 3.87 0.86 -5.13
N LEU A 88 3.94 1.24 -3.86
CA LEU A 88 5.16 1.11 -3.06
C LEU A 88 4.96 0.27 -1.80
N LEU A 89 3.97 0.61 -0.96
CA LEU A 89 3.80 -0.02 0.36
C LEU A 89 3.06 -1.35 0.27
N LEU A 90 1.95 -1.39 -0.46
CA LEU A 90 1.04 -2.52 -0.59
C LEU A 90 0.76 -2.80 -2.09
N PRO A 91 1.80 -3.00 -2.92
CA PRO A 91 1.63 -3.07 -4.35
C PRO A 91 0.80 -4.29 -4.78
N THR A 92 -0.08 -4.07 -5.75
CA THR A 92 -0.86 -5.12 -6.42
C THR A 92 -0.39 -5.30 -7.86
N THR A 93 -0.82 -6.38 -8.54
CA THR A 93 -0.59 -6.56 -9.98
C THR A 93 -1.45 -5.62 -10.84
N ASP A 94 -2.46 -4.98 -10.27
CA ASP A 94 -3.40 -4.17 -11.03
C ASP A 94 -2.77 -2.82 -11.43
N PHE A 95 -3.08 -2.38 -12.64
CA PHE A 95 -2.74 -1.04 -13.09
C PHE A 95 -3.48 0.02 -12.28
N TYR A 96 -4.73 -0.26 -11.89
CA TYR A 96 -5.61 0.64 -11.16
C TYR A 96 -5.40 0.58 -9.65
N ILE A 97 -5.78 1.66 -8.98
CA ILE A 97 -5.74 1.76 -7.52
C ILE A 97 -6.96 1.01 -6.95
N PRO A 98 -6.75 0.05 -6.03
CA PRO A 98 -7.85 -0.65 -5.38
C PRO A 98 -8.79 0.31 -4.66
N LYS A 99 -10.10 0.01 -4.67
CA LYS A 99 -11.09 0.83 -3.97
C LYS A 99 -10.85 0.89 -2.46
N SER A 100 -10.30 -0.18 -1.89
CA SER A 100 -9.84 -0.24 -0.49
C SER A 100 -8.80 0.82 -0.19
N ASP A 101 -7.82 1.00 -1.08
CA ASP A 101 -6.71 1.93 -0.88
C ASP A 101 -7.21 3.38 -1.02
N VAL A 102 -8.14 3.61 -1.95
CA VAL A 102 -8.86 4.89 -2.07
C VAL A 102 -9.61 5.21 -0.78
N TRP A 103 -10.26 4.21 -0.17
CA TRP A 103 -10.96 4.40 1.10
C TRP A 103 -9.99 4.72 2.24
N VAL A 104 -8.90 3.95 2.39
CA VAL A 104 -7.91 4.17 3.45
C VAL A 104 -7.29 5.56 3.34
N ALA A 105 -6.90 5.95 2.13
CA ALA A 105 -6.22 7.22 1.91
C ALA A 105 -7.14 8.44 1.92
N ALA A 106 -8.47 8.26 1.94
CA ALA A 106 -9.41 9.38 1.93
C ALA A 106 -9.38 10.21 3.22
N ASP A 107 -8.91 9.64 4.33
CA ASP A 107 -8.78 10.29 5.63
C ASP A 107 -7.30 10.28 6.05
N LEU A 108 -6.66 11.46 6.01
CA LEU A 108 -5.24 11.61 6.29
C LEU A 108 -4.90 11.43 7.78
N ASP A 109 -5.82 11.77 8.68
CA ASP A 109 -5.62 11.58 10.11
C ASP A 109 -5.62 10.09 10.44
N TRP A 110 -6.53 9.34 9.82
CA TRP A 110 -6.53 7.88 9.88
C TRP A 110 -5.24 7.29 9.31
N VAL A 111 -4.79 7.76 8.13
CA VAL A 111 -3.54 7.32 7.48
C VAL A 111 -2.33 7.50 8.42
N ALA A 112 -2.25 8.64 9.10
CA ALA A 112 -1.15 8.94 10.01
C ALA A 112 -1.13 8.01 11.25
N ALA A 113 -2.28 7.50 11.65
CA ALA A 113 -2.42 6.62 12.81
C ALA A 113 -2.20 5.13 12.52
N ILE A 114 -1.97 4.74 11.26
CA ILE A 114 -1.79 3.33 10.86
C ILE A 114 -0.41 2.79 11.25
N ASP A 115 -0.39 1.56 11.75
CA ASP A 115 0.83 0.76 11.90
C ASP A 115 1.32 0.27 10.51
N TRP A 116 1.98 1.16 9.78
CA TRP A 116 2.48 0.87 8.43
C TRP A 116 3.53 -0.23 8.41
N SER A 117 4.37 -0.32 9.46
CA SER A 117 5.34 -1.40 9.62
C SER A 117 4.65 -2.76 9.68
N LYS A 118 3.55 -2.85 10.44
CA LYS A 118 2.75 -4.07 10.49
C LYS A 118 2.02 -4.34 9.18
N ALA A 119 1.43 -3.33 8.55
CA ALA A 119 0.70 -3.48 7.30
C ALA A 119 1.59 -4.04 6.17
N VAL A 120 2.77 -3.45 5.96
CA VAL A 120 3.75 -3.92 4.97
C VAL A 120 4.24 -5.32 5.31
N PHE A 121 4.53 -5.59 6.59
CA PHE A 121 4.92 -6.92 7.04
C PHE A 121 3.86 -7.99 6.74
N GLN A 122 2.58 -7.68 7.00
CA GLN A 122 1.46 -8.60 6.75
C GLN A 122 1.28 -8.85 5.25
N ALA A 123 1.27 -7.80 4.43
CA ALA A 123 1.16 -7.93 2.97
C ALA A 123 2.29 -8.80 2.41
N LEU A 124 3.54 -8.56 2.81
CA LEU A 124 4.67 -9.41 2.44
C LEU A 124 4.49 -10.86 2.92
N SER A 125 4.04 -11.03 4.18
CA SER A 125 3.83 -12.34 4.77
C SER A 125 2.79 -13.17 4.04
N ASP A 126 1.67 -12.54 3.69
CA ASP A 126 0.56 -13.16 2.99
C ASP A 126 0.94 -13.52 1.56
N THR A 127 1.57 -12.61 0.82
CA THR A 127 2.00 -12.87 -0.56
C THR A 127 3.00 -14.03 -0.63
N ILE A 128 4.00 -14.09 0.25
CA ILE A 128 4.97 -15.20 0.27
C ILE A 128 4.27 -16.51 0.68
N ARG A 129 3.32 -16.46 1.62
CA ARG A 129 2.53 -17.65 1.99
C ARG A 129 1.73 -18.17 0.78
N CYS A 130 1.06 -17.28 0.05
CA CYS A 130 0.33 -17.62 -1.17
C CYS A 130 1.26 -18.21 -2.23
N TRP A 131 2.43 -17.60 -2.44
CA TRP A 131 3.44 -18.12 -3.37
C TRP A 131 3.94 -19.51 -2.99
N ARG A 132 4.20 -19.77 -1.70
CA ARG A 132 4.59 -21.10 -1.23
C ARG A 132 3.52 -22.17 -1.47
N GLN A 133 2.25 -21.79 -1.42
CA GLN A 133 1.13 -22.69 -1.71
C GLN A 133 0.93 -22.89 -3.22
N ASN A 134 1.22 -21.87 -4.03
CA ASN A 134 1.15 -21.95 -5.48
C ASN A 134 2.33 -21.18 -6.13
N PRO A 135 3.45 -21.86 -6.43
CA PRO A 135 4.67 -21.22 -6.93
C PRO A 135 4.54 -20.51 -8.29
N THR A 136 3.43 -20.71 -9.01
CA THR A 136 3.13 -20.00 -10.26
C THR A 136 2.54 -18.61 -10.07
N SER A 137 2.16 -18.25 -8.83
CA SER A 137 1.63 -16.92 -8.50
C SER A 137 2.74 -15.86 -8.45
N SER A 138 2.39 -14.60 -8.74
CA SER A 138 3.34 -13.49 -8.64
C SER A 138 3.50 -13.03 -7.19
N ILE A 139 4.73 -12.65 -6.81
CA ILE A 139 4.99 -12.00 -5.52
C ILE A 139 4.75 -10.50 -5.67
N THR A 140 3.52 -10.05 -5.44
CA THR A 140 3.17 -8.63 -5.33
C THR A 140 3.35 -8.17 -3.90
N SER A 141 4.52 -7.62 -3.58
CA SER A 141 4.83 -7.06 -2.26
C SER A 141 5.83 -5.91 -2.38
N CYS A 142 6.12 -5.23 -1.26
CA CYS A 142 7.11 -4.16 -1.22
C CYS A 142 8.53 -4.71 -1.49
N ILE A 143 8.87 -4.89 -2.78
CA ILE A 143 10.19 -5.41 -3.21
C ILE A 143 11.31 -4.48 -2.74
N VAL A 144 11.05 -3.17 -2.67
CA VAL A 144 12.01 -2.18 -2.14
C VAL A 144 12.49 -2.57 -0.74
N PHE A 145 11.59 -3.01 0.14
CA PHE A 145 11.99 -3.49 1.47
C PHE A 145 12.94 -4.69 1.39
N LEU A 146 12.66 -5.67 0.53
CA LEU A 146 13.52 -6.85 0.37
C LEU A 146 14.89 -6.51 -0.22
N VAL A 147 14.94 -5.62 -1.21
CA VAL A 147 16.19 -5.18 -1.83
C VAL A 147 17.07 -4.46 -0.83
N VAL A 148 16.51 -3.50 -0.08
CA VAL A 148 17.28 -2.76 0.94
C VAL A 148 17.74 -3.69 2.06
N LEU A 149 16.87 -4.61 2.52
CA LEU A 149 17.21 -5.59 3.54
C LEU A 149 18.34 -6.54 3.11
N TYR A 150 18.43 -6.88 1.83
CA TYR A 150 19.48 -7.75 1.31
C TYR A 150 20.83 -7.04 1.15
N ILE A 151 20.81 -5.73 0.84
CA ILE A 151 22.02 -4.92 0.66
C ILE A 151 22.58 -4.41 2.00
N SER A 152 21.73 -4.26 3.02
CA SER A 152 22.10 -3.81 4.38
C SER A 152 22.78 -4.91 5.19
#